data_AF-A0A2W4WGU7-F1
#
_entry.id   AF-A0A2W4WGU7-F1
#
_cell.length_a   1.000
_cell.length_b   1.000
_cell.length_c   1.000
_cell.angle_alpha   90.00
_cell.angle_beta   90.00
_cell.angle_gamma   90.00
#
_symmetry.space_group_name_H-M   'P 1'
#
loop_
_entity.id
_entity.type
_entity.pdbx_description
1 polymer ?
#
loop_
_entity_poly.entity_id
_entity_poly.type
_entity_poly.pdbx_seq_one_letter_code
_entity_poly.pdbx_strand_id
1 'polypeptide(L)'
;MNQVFDVYSHSSKGQWGFSASGSEVWTAEIKPGGALKLERIESIKLGAQLTKRVRMGFTRMTRSKYLHQDMTPQGEVVGEFSEVHPDVHSAQGYSLVLMVTKPFAKPEQSQIEEWETTLQSVGGISERATAWLKRQEAAQQYFTAFDEHPAFALVLSEWALRNKQILLCNKGTVPMVPPIRDPMGWKQFLSGWFTEADVQKALEQLGWSLRDALLQPAATDNNNLADEADSWIAEAGQAAF
;
A
#
# COMPACT_ATOMS: atom_id res chain seq x y z
N MET A 1 11.44 3.96 3.36
CA MET A 1 11.74 4.42 4.74
C MET A 1 10.55 5.26 5.16
N ASN A 2 9.60 4.68 5.93
CA ASN A 2 8.28 5.30 6.13
C ASN A 2 8.26 6.06 7.45
N GLN A 3 9.07 7.11 7.48
CA GLN A 3 9.14 8.01 8.61
C GLN A 3 8.12 9.13 8.45
N VAL A 4 7.49 9.48 9.56
CA VAL A 4 6.57 10.61 9.63
C VAL A 4 7.36 11.82 10.12
N PHE A 5 7.39 12.86 9.31
CA PHE A 5 8.16 14.07 9.55
C PHE A 5 7.28 15.17 10.13
N ASP A 6 7.80 15.86 11.14
CA ASP A 6 7.31 17.18 11.52
C ASP A 6 7.82 18.21 10.51
N VAL A 7 6.91 18.74 9.69
CA VAL A 7 7.25 19.60 8.56
C VAL A 7 7.11 21.08 8.90
N TYR A 8 8.06 21.85 8.40
CA TYR A 8 8.07 23.30 8.41
C TYR A 8 8.18 23.81 6.98
N SER A 9 7.41 24.84 6.64
CA SER A 9 7.38 25.41 5.30
C SER A 9 7.79 26.88 5.30
N HIS A 10 8.32 27.33 4.17
CA HIS A 10 8.63 28.72 3.91
C HIS A 10 8.36 29.02 2.43
N SER A 11 7.59 30.08 2.15
CA SER A 11 7.11 30.42 0.80
C SER A 11 8.19 30.47 -0.28
N SER A 12 9.36 31.05 0.02
CA SER A 12 10.48 31.16 -0.93
C SER A 12 11.66 30.20 -0.71
N LYS A 13 11.68 29.40 0.36
CA LYS A 13 12.83 28.53 0.71
C LYS A 13 12.50 27.05 0.66
N GLY A 14 11.23 26.70 0.41
CA GLY A 14 10.77 25.32 0.31
C GLY A 14 10.32 24.75 1.64
N GLN A 15 10.59 23.48 1.87
CA GLN A 15 10.15 22.74 3.05
C GLN A 15 11.33 22.09 3.76
N TRP A 16 11.23 21.97 5.07
CA TRP A 16 12.18 21.25 5.90
C TRP A 16 11.40 20.44 6.93
N GLY A 17 11.75 19.18 7.12
CA GLY A 17 11.14 18.34 8.14
C GLY A 17 12.16 17.51 8.87
N PHE A 18 11.77 17.00 10.03
CA PHE A 18 12.55 16.01 10.75
C PHE A 18 11.68 14.88 11.30
N SER A 19 12.28 13.70 11.45
CA SER A 19 11.68 12.52 12.04
C SER A 19 12.66 11.93 13.05
N ALA A 20 12.24 11.84 14.31
CA ALA A 20 13.04 11.24 15.36
C ALA A 20 12.89 9.71 15.34
N SER A 21 14.01 9.00 15.37
CA SER A 21 14.05 7.53 15.41
C SER A 21 15.11 7.09 16.42
N GLY A 22 14.76 7.14 17.72
CA GLY A 22 15.66 6.75 18.80
C GLY A 22 16.76 7.78 19.05
N SER A 23 18.03 7.35 19.00
CA SER A 23 19.21 8.19 19.25
C SER A 23 19.59 9.10 18.07
N GLU A 24 18.88 8.97 16.95
CA GLU A 24 19.16 9.68 15.71
C GLU A 24 17.91 10.31 15.14
N VAL A 25 18.12 11.36 14.35
CA VAL A 25 17.07 12.12 13.70
C VAL A 25 17.37 12.21 12.22
N TRP A 26 16.37 11.88 11.41
CA TRP A 26 16.42 12.16 9.98
C TRP A 26 15.91 13.56 9.74
N THR A 27 16.63 14.32 8.93
CA THR A 27 16.20 15.64 8.44
C THR A 27 16.08 15.59 6.93
N ALA A 28 15.02 16.19 6.40
CA ALA A 28 14.76 16.29 4.98
C ALA A 28 14.53 17.76 4.61
N GLU A 29 15.26 18.26 3.63
CA GLU A 29 15.10 19.60 3.06
C GLU A 29 14.72 19.48 1.59
N ILE A 30 13.58 20.06 1.23
CA ILE A 30 13.07 20.12 -0.14
C ILE A 30 13.16 21.57 -0.59
N LYS A 31 14.03 21.84 -1.57
CA LYS A 31 14.24 23.21 -2.10
C LYS A 31 13.06 23.67 -2.97
N PRO A 32 12.91 24.98 -3.22
CA PRO A 32 12.02 25.48 -4.26
C PRO A 32 12.46 24.88 -5.61
N GLY A 33 11.66 23.97 -6.17
CA GLY A 33 12.02 23.14 -7.32
C GLY A 33 12.05 21.63 -7.04
N GLY A 34 11.81 21.20 -5.78
CA GLY A 34 11.58 19.79 -5.44
C GLY A 34 12.84 18.99 -5.09
N ALA A 35 14.04 19.54 -5.33
CA ALA A 35 15.29 18.84 -5.02
C ALA A 35 15.38 18.48 -3.52
N LEU A 36 15.55 17.19 -3.24
CA LEU A 36 15.58 16.62 -1.91
C LEU A 36 17.01 16.50 -1.39
N LYS A 37 17.20 16.93 -0.15
CA LYS A 37 18.39 16.65 0.65
C LYS A 37 17.97 15.93 1.92
N LEU A 38 18.34 14.64 2.02
CA LEU A 38 18.08 13.80 3.19
C LEU A 38 19.38 13.61 3.98
N GLU A 39 19.37 13.90 5.27
CA GLU A 39 20.52 13.75 6.16
C GLU A 39 20.12 13.03 7.45
N ARG A 40 21.08 12.30 8.03
CA ARG A 40 20.94 11.69 9.36
C ARG A 40 21.87 12.44 10.32
N ILE A 41 21.30 12.91 11.42
CA ILE A 41 22.00 13.68 12.45
C ILE A 41 21.77 13.05 13.83
N GLU A 42 22.67 13.34 14.76
CA GLU A 42 22.49 13.01 16.18
C GLU A 42 21.35 13.84 16.79
N SER A 43 20.54 13.24 17.66
CA SER A 43 19.39 13.91 18.28
C SER A 43 19.74 15.22 19.00
N ILE A 44 20.95 15.33 19.57
CA ILE A 44 21.42 16.54 20.25
C ILE A 44 21.54 17.77 19.31
N LYS A 45 21.73 17.54 18.01
CA LYS A 45 21.89 18.60 17.00
C LYS A 45 20.55 19.13 16.49
N LEU A 46 19.44 18.42 16.74
CA LEU A 46 18.11 18.80 16.24
C LEU A 46 17.67 20.17 16.75
N GLY A 47 17.80 20.45 18.05
CA GLY A 47 17.34 21.71 18.64
C GLY A 47 17.99 22.94 18.00
N ALA A 48 19.30 22.88 17.72
CA ALA A 48 20.02 23.95 17.06
C ALA A 48 19.56 24.13 15.60
N GLN A 49 19.35 23.03 14.86
CA GLN A 49 18.83 23.10 13.49
C GLN A 49 17.41 23.66 13.44
N LEU A 50 16.51 23.17 14.29
CA LEU A 50 15.13 23.65 14.36
C LEU A 50 15.09 25.16 14.68
N THR A 51 15.84 25.60 15.69
CA THR A 51 15.94 27.02 16.06
C THR A 51 16.43 27.87 14.88
N LYS A 52 17.43 27.39 14.14
CA LYS A 52 17.90 28.05 12.92
C LYS A 52 16.80 28.18 11.87
N ARG A 53 16.01 27.12 11.62
CA ARG A 53 14.92 27.15 10.63
C ARG A 53 13.80 28.10 11.03
N VAL A 54 13.38 28.09 12.30
CA VAL A 54 12.39 29.03 12.82
C VAL A 54 12.87 30.48 12.68
N ARG A 55 14.13 30.77 13.04
CA ARG A 55 14.72 32.12 12.83
C ARG A 55 14.80 32.52 11.36
N MET A 56 14.91 31.56 10.45
CA MET A 56 14.90 31.79 9.00
C MET A 56 13.50 32.05 8.43
N GLY A 57 12.45 32.03 9.27
CA GLY A 57 11.07 32.31 8.89
C GLY A 57 10.24 31.06 8.54
N PHE A 58 10.75 29.86 8.77
CA PHE A 58 9.97 28.63 8.54
C PHE A 58 8.87 28.49 9.59
N THR A 59 7.66 28.15 9.14
CA THR A 59 6.49 27.91 10.00
C THR A 59 6.13 26.45 10.05
N ARG A 60 5.83 25.92 11.24
CA ARG A 60 5.40 24.53 11.40
C ARG A 60 4.06 24.29 10.68
N MET A 61 3.97 23.20 9.93
CA MET A 61 2.71 22.72 9.38
C MET A 61 1.92 21.95 10.44
N THR A 62 0.60 22.00 10.37
CA THR A 62 -0.30 21.44 11.39
C THR A 62 -0.23 19.93 11.49
N ARG A 63 0.01 19.24 10.37
CA ARG A 63 0.04 17.78 10.27
C ARG A 63 1.45 17.32 9.95
N SER A 64 1.88 16.27 10.63
CA SER A 64 3.08 15.53 10.24
C SER A 64 2.81 14.79 8.93
N LYS A 65 3.85 14.60 8.12
CA LYS A 65 3.73 14.12 6.74
C LYS A 65 4.76 13.03 6.46
N TYR A 66 4.44 12.11 5.57
CA TYR A 66 5.39 11.17 4.99
C TYR A 66 6.26 11.87 3.96
N LEU A 67 7.49 11.37 3.78
CA LEU A 67 8.39 11.80 2.73
C LEU A 67 8.29 10.85 1.53
N HIS A 68 7.80 11.35 0.41
CA HIS A 68 7.87 10.70 -0.89
C HIS A 68 9.16 11.12 -1.59
N GLN A 69 9.79 10.18 -2.27
CA GLN A 69 11.04 10.39 -2.98
C GLN A 69 10.91 9.81 -4.38
N ASP A 70 11.10 10.64 -5.39
CA ASP A 70 11.10 10.22 -6.78
C ASP A 70 12.45 10.58 -7.42
N MET A 71 12.80 9.83 -8.46
CA MET A 71 13.99 10.12 -9.25
C MET A 71 13.56 10.63 -10.61
N THR A 72 14.02 11.84 -10.95
CA THR A 72 13.78 12.44 -12.26
C THR A 72 14.52 11.64 -13.35
N PRO A 73 14.11 11.72 -14.63
CA PRO A 73 14.82 11.10 -15.74
C PRO A 73 16.29 11.51 -15.86
N GLN A 74 16.66 12.68 -15.32
CA GLN A 74 18.00 13.23 -15.28
C GLN A 74 18.84 12.70 -14.11
N GLY A 75 18.27 11.86 -13.25
CA GLY A 75 18.94 11.25 -12.10
C GLY A 75 18.92 12.10 -10.82
N GLU A 76 18.23 13.25 -10.82
CA GLU A 76 18.06 14.06 -9.61
C GLU A 76 16.97 13.49 -8.72
N VAL A 77 17.24 13.40 -7.41
CA VAL A 77 16.26 12.97 -6.41
C VAL A 77 15.40 14.16 -6.00
N VAL A 78 14.11 14.06 -6.28
CA VAL A 78 13.10 15.02 -5.85
C VAL A 78 12.30 14.43 -4.69
N GLY A 79 11.75 15.28 -3.84
CA GLY A 79 10.98 14.85 -2.69
C GLY A 79 9.74 15.69 -2.48
N GLU A 80 8.74 15.08 -1.86
CA GLU A 80 7.50 15.73 -1.47
C GLU A 80 7.08 15.28 -0.07
N PHE A 81 6.65 16.22 0.77
CA PHE A 81 5.95 15.87 2.01
C PHE A 81 4.45 15.74 1.75
N SER A 82 3.91 14.54 1.96
CA SER A 82 2.49 14.23 1.76
C SER A 82 1.87 13.57 2.99
N GLU A 83 0.56 13.75 3.16
CA GLU A 83 -0.20 13.02 4.19
C GLU A 83 -0.50 11.58 3.76
N VAL A 84 -0.29 11.27 2.48
CA VAL A 84 -0.49 9.95 1.91
C VAL A 84 0.69 9.06 2.28
N HIS A 85 0.42 7.85 2.77
CA HIS A 85 1.48 6.89 3.11
C HIS A 85 2.26 6.45 1.85
N PRO A 86 3.58 6.23 1.91
CA PRO A 86 4.39 5.85 0.73
C PRO A 86 3.89 4.62 -0.01
N ASP A 87 3.41 3.60 0.72
CA ASP A 87 2.94 2.34 0.11
C ASP A 87 1.67 2.51 -0.75
N VAL A 88 0.86 3.54 -0.50
CA VAL A 88 -0.40 3.81 -1.23
C VAL A 88 -0.24 4.86 -2.33
N HIS A 89 0.97 5.40 -2.51
CA HIS A 89 1.29 6.32 -3.58
C HIS A 89 1.85 5.57 -4.78
N SER A 90 1.36 5.91 -5.98
CA SER A 90 1.91 5.38 -7.22
C SER A 90 2.82 6.42 -7.88
N ALA A 91 4.12 6.14 -7.92
CA ALA A 91 5.10 6.97 -8.64
C ALA A 91 4.80 7.09 -10.14
N GLN A 92 4.00 6.17 -10.70
CA GLN A 92 3.59 6.17 -12.12
C GLN A 92 2.19 6.78 -12.34
N GLY A 93 1.57 7.32 -11.28
CA GLY A 93 0.25 7.97 -11.38
C GLY A 93 -0.95 7.01 -11.45
N TYR A 94 -0.73 5.71 -11.24
CA TYR A 94 -1.81 4.72 -11.20
C TYR A 94 -2.76 4.95 -10.02
N SER A 95 -4.04 4.63 -10.23
CA SER A 95 -5.06 4.73 -9.19
C SER A 95 -4.98 3.52 -8.27
N LEU A 96 -5.04 3.75 -6.96
CA LEU A 96 -5.16 2.66 -5.99
C LEU A 96 -6.51 1.95 -6.20
N VAL A 97 -6.47 0.63 -6.35
CA VAL A 97 -7.65 -0.25 -6.45
C VAL A 97 -7.91 -0.86 -5.07
N LEU A 98 -6.90 -1.56 -4.52
CA LEU A 98 -6.99 -2.23 -3.23
C LEU A 98 -5.73 -1.99 -2.40
N MET A 99 -5.90 -1.93 -1.10
CA MET A 99 -4.81 -2.04 -0.14
C MET A 99 -5.18 -3.02 0.98
N VAL A 100 -4.18 -3.73 1.48
CA VAL A 100 -4.33 -4.73 2.54
C VAL A 100 -3.26 -4.48 3.58
N THR A 101 -3.64 -4.51 4.86
CA THR A 101 -2.68 -4.40 5.96
C THR A 101 -1.70 -5.57 5.94
N LYS A 102 -0.40 -5.29 6.05
CA LYS A 102 0.58 -6.35 6.26
C LYS A 102 0.38 -6.94 7.66
N PRO A 103 0.43 -8.27 7.82
CA PRO A 103 0.39 -8.89 9.14
C PRO A 103 1.54 -8.38 10.00
N PHE A 104 1.29 -8.24 11.30
CA PHE A 104 2.31 -7.80 12.27
C PHE A 104 3.46 -8.81 12.43
N ALA A 105 3.18 -10.09 12.19
CA ALA A 105 4.22 -11.10 12.02
C ALA A 105 4.86 -10.92 10.64
N LYS A 106 6.20 -11.03 10.56
CA LYS A 106 6.95 -10.86 9.31
C LYS A 106 6.20 -11.53 8.15
N PRO A 107 5.92 -10.82 7.06
CA PRO A 107 5.50 -11.48 5.84
C PRO A 107 6.61 -12.48 5.51
N GLU A 108 6.27 -13.75 5.55
CA GLU A 108 7.20 -14.78 5.14
C GLU A 108 7.50 -14.51 3.66
N GLN A 109 8.78 -14.52 3.31
CA GLN A 109 9.26 -14.41 1.93
C GLN A 109 8.51 -15.38 0.99
N SER A 110 8.01 -16.49 1.55
CA SER A 110 7.11 -17.46 0.93
C SER A 110 5.85 -16.86 0.28
N GLN A 111 5.28 -15.76 0.80
CA GLN A 111 4.05 -15.19 0.26
C GLN A 111 4.28 -14.51 -1.09
N ILE A 112 5.40 -13.80 -1.22
CA ILE A 112 5.74 -13.08 -2.46
C ILE A 112 6.11 -14.09 -3.55
N GLU A 113 6.79 -15.18 -3.18
CA GLU A 113 7.08 -16.31 -4.07
C GLU A 113 5.79 -17.03 -4.54
N GLU A 114 4.79 -17.19 -3.65
CA GLU A 114 3.48 -17.75 -4.03
C GLU A 114 2.75 -16.84 -5.04
N TRP A 115 2.76 -15.52 -4.81
CA TRP A 115 2.18 -14.56 -5.75
C TRP A 115 2.92 -14.56 -7.08
N GLU A 116 4.25 -14.60 -7.07
CA GLU A 116 5.05 -14.71 -8.28
C GLU A 116 4.67 -15.95 -9.10
N THR A 117 4.61 -17.11 -8.44
CA THR A 117 4.22 -18.38 -9.08
C THR A 117 2.81 -18.29 -9.68
N THR A 118 1.87 -17.68 -8.95
CA THR A 118 0.50 -17.49 -9.42
C THR A 118 0.45 -16.57 -10.65
N LEU A 119 1.20 -15.48 -10.64
CA LEU A 119 1.24 -14.50 -11.72
C LEU A 119 1.95 -14.99 -12.99
N GLN A 120 2.78 -16.04 -12.92
CA GLN A 120 3.40 -16.66 -14.10
C GLN A 120 2.37 -17.24 -15.09
N SER A 121 1.17 -17.60 -14.60
CA SER A 121 0.07 -18.07 -15.44
C SER A 121 -0.56 -16.97 -16.32
N VAL A 122 -0.34 -15.70 -15.97
CA VAL A 122 -0.95 -14.54 -16.62
C VAL A 122 -0.04 -14.03 -17.74
N GLY A 123 -0.50 -14.15 -18.98
CA GLY A 123 0.27 -13.77 -20.15
C GLY A 123 0.41 -12.25 -20.31
N GLY A 124 1.63 -11.78 -20.61
CA GLY A 124 1.88 -10.38 -21.00
C GLY A 124 2.03 -9.38 -19.86
N ILE A 125 2.22 -9.86 -18.61
CA ILE A 125 2.39 -9.00 -17.44
C ILE A 125 3.76 -9.12 -16.75
N SER A 126 4.69 -9.95 -17.25
CA SER A 126 5.95 -10.29 -16.55
C SER A 126 6.68 -9.06 -15.98
N GLU A 127 6.98 -8.04 -16.79
CA GLU A 127 7.67 -6.83 -16.34
C GLU A 127 6.88 -6.05 -15.26
N ARG A 128 5.55 -5.93 -15.45
CA ARG A 128 4.65 -5.27 -14.49
C ARG A 128 4.54 -6.07 -13.21
N ALA A 129 4.50 -7.40 -13.29
CA ALA A 129 4.45 -8.30 -12.15
C ALA A 129 5.73 -8.19 -11.33
N THR A 130 6.91 -8.18 -11.96
CA THR A 130 8.18 -7.97 -11.26
C THR A 130 8.21 -6.62 -10.53
N ALA A 131 7.78 -5.54 -11.20
CA ALA A 131 7.71 -4.22 -10.58
C ALA A 131 6.74 -4.19 -9.40
N TRP A 132 5.57 -4.82 -9.54
CA TRP A 132 4.55 -4.93 -8.50
C TRP A 132 5.05 -5.75 -7.30
N LEU A 133 5.67 -6.91 -7.52
CA LEU A 133 6.23 -7.77 -6.47
C LEU A 133 7.33 -7.05 -5.68
N LYS A 134 8.25 -6.38 -6.38
CA LYS A 134 9.30 -5.56 -5.75
C LYS A 134 8.72 -4.45 -4.86
N ARG A 135 7.56 -3.89 -5.25
CA ARG A 135 6.82 -2.93 -4.41
C ARG A 135 6.26 -3.60 -3.15
N GLN A 136 5.72 -4.81 -3.25
CA GLN A 136 5.22 -5.55 -2.10
C GLN A 136 6.34 -5.97 -1.13
N GLU A 137 7.52 -6.31 -1.64
CA GLU A 137 8.72 -6.55 -0.85
C GLU A 137 9.12 -5.30 -0.05
N ALA A 138 9.13 -4.14 -0.72
CA ALA A 138 9.48 -2.87 -0.10
C ALA A 138 8.41 -2.31 0.84
N ALA A 139 7.15 -2.74 0.69
CA ALA A 139 6.03 -2.27 1.48
C ALA A 139 6.26 -2.51 2.98
N GLN A 140 5.84 -1.56 3.82
CA GLN A 140 6.05 -1.62 5.25
C GLN A 140 4.75 -1.86 6.01
N GLN A 141 3.66 -1.21 5.60
CA GLN A 141 2.38 -1.25 6.29
C GLN A 141 1.28 -1.86 5.44
N TYR A 142 1.31 -1.60 4.12
CA TYR A 142 0.23 -2.01 3.23
C TYR A 142 0.77 -2.69 1.99
N PHE A 143 0.21 -3.86 1.68
CA PHE A 143 0.26 -4.38 0.32
C PHE A 143 -0.74 -3.64 -0.53
N THR A 144 -0.39 -3.31 -1.77
CA THR A 144 -1.22 -2.46 -2.63
C THR A 144 -1.34 -3.00 -4.04
N ALA A 145 -2.53 -2.88 -4.61
CA ALA A 145 -2.81 -3.13 -6.01
C ALA A 145 -3.36 -1.86 -6.64
N PHE A 146 -2.71 -1.41 -7.72
CA PHE A 146 -3.11 -0.25 -8.51
C PHE A 146 -3.78 -0.71 -9.83
N ASP A 147 -4.30 0.23 -10.60
CA ASP A 147 -4.99 -0.01 -11.89
C ASP A 147 -4.04 -0.41 -13.05
N GLU A 148 -2.87 -0.96 -12.73
CA GLU A 148 -1.87 -1.47 -13.67
C GLU A 148 -2.33 -2.74 -14.42
N HIS A 149 -2.96 -3.66 -13.68
CA HIS A 149 -3.50 -4.92 -14.18
C HIS A 149 -4.48 -5.56 -13.17
N PRO A 150 -5.62 -6.13 -13.59
CA PRO A 150 -6.61 -6.71 -12.66
C PRO A 150 -6.08 -7.91 -11.87
N ALA A 151 -5.14 -8.69 -12.43
CA ALA A 151 -4.54 -9.83 -11.75
C ALA A 151 -3.91 -9.47 -10.39
N PHE A 152 -3.34 -8.26 -10.24
CA PHE A 152 -2.75 -7.84 -8.97
C PHE A 152 -3.80 -7.66 -7.87
N ALA A 153 -4.94 -7.07 -8.21
CA ALA A 153 -6.06 -6.93 -7.28
C ALA A 153 -6.67 -8.30 -6.92
N LEU A 154 -6.79 -9.20 -7.90
CA LEU A 154 -7.31 -10.55 -7.71
C LEU A 154 -6.40 -11.39 -6.80
N VAL A 155 -5.10 -11.45 -7.08
CA VAL A 155 -4.14 -12.22 -6.27
C VAL A 155 -4.03 -11.67 -4.84
N LEU A 156 -4.00 -10.34 -4.71
CA LEU A 156 -3.95 -9.70 -3.40
C LEU A 156 -5.21 -9.97 -2.57
N SER A 157 -6.38 -9.93 -3.20
CA SER A 157 -7.66 -10.15 -2.52
C SER A 157 -7.92 -11.61 -2.14
N GLU A 158 -7.53 -12.56 -2.99
CA GLU A 158 -7.57 -13.99 -2.68
C GLU A 158 -6.78 -14.29 -1.40
N TRP A 159 -5.54 -13.80 -1.34
CA TRP A 159 -4.71 -13.94 -0.17
C TRP A 159 -5.31 -13.26 1.06
N ALA A 160 -5.75 -12.00 0.93
CA ALA A 160 -6.26 -11.23 2.05
C ALA A 160 -7.49 -11.89 2.69
N LEU A 161 -8.45 -12.32 1.88
CA LEU A 161 -9.67 -12.96 2.37
C LEU A 161 -9.39 -14.34 2.96
N ARG A 162 -8.50 -15.13 2.35
CA ARG A 162 -8.07 -16.42 2.90
C ARG A 162 -7.40 -16.29 4.26
N ASN A 163 -6.66 -15.20 4.48
CA ASN A 163 -5.92 -14.93 5.72
C ASN A 163 -6.65 -13.97 6.68
N LYS A 164 -7.94 -13.70 6.45
CA LYS A 164 -8.77 -12.81 7.27
C LYS A 164 -8.15 -11.42 7.49
N GLN A 165 -7.43 -10.91 6.48
CA GLN A 165 -6.84 -9.58 6.52
C GLN A 165 -7.86 -8.51 6.14
N ILE A 166 -7.66 -7.29 6.65
CA ILE A 166 -8.52 -6.16 6.31
C ILE A 166 -8.15 -5.67 4.91
N LEU A 167 -9.10 -5.77 3.99
CA LEU A 167 -8.98 -5.27 2.63
C LEU A 167 -9.77 -3.97 2.49
N LEU A 168 -9.09 -2.93 2.00
CA LEU A 168 -9.64 -1.59 1.86
C LEU A 168 -9.61 -1.18 0.38
N CYS A 169 -10.66 -0.51 -0.07
CA CYS A 169 -10.76 0.08 -1.39
C CYS A 169 -11.27 1.53 -1.28
N ASN A 170 -11.00 2.34 -2.29
CA ASN A 170 -11.47 3.73 -2.34
C ASN A 170 -12.84 3.88 -3.02
N LYS A 171 -13.37 2.83 -3.65
CA LYS A 171 -14.65 2.84 -4.37
C LYS A 171 -15.38 1.51 -4.24
N GLY A 172 -16.70 1.57 -4.08
CA GLY A 172 -17.56 0.39 -4.03
C GLY A 172 -17.41 -0.42 -2.73
N THR A 173 -18.03 -1.59 -2.72
CA THR A 173 -17.97 -2.53 -1.60
C THR A 173 -17.18 -3.75 -2.03
N VAL A 174 -16.14 -4.09 -1.27
CA VAL A 174 -15.28 -5.24 -1.54
C VAL A 174 -16.09 -6.53 -1.37
N PRO A 175 -16.05 -7.47 -2.33
CA PRO A 175 -16.64 -8.79 -2.15
C PRO A 175 -16.03 -9.52 -0.95
N MET A 176 -16.86 -10.13 -0.11
CA MET A 176 -16.41 -10.85 1.10
C MET A 176 -15.95 -12.28 0.81
N VAL A 177 -16.23 -12.79 -0.40
CA VAL A 177 -15.88 -14.14 -0.85
C VAL A 177 -14.63 -14.05 -1.73
N PRO A 178 -13.63 -14.93 -1.59
CA PRO A 178 -12.41 -14.88 -2.40
C PRO A 178 -12.68 -15.00 -3.92
N PRO A 179 -11.88 -14.35 -4.79
CA PRO A 179 -12.04 -14.40 -6.24
C PRO A 179 -12.13 -15.80 -6.83
N ILE A 180 -11.42 -16.77 -6.26
CA ILE A 180 -11.47 -18.15 -6.73
C ILE A 180 -12.85 -18.81 -6.55
N ARG A 181 -13.66 -18.31 -5.59
CA ARG A 181 -14.98 -18.84 -5.23
C ARG A 181 -16.13 -17.99 -5.78
N ASP A 182 -15.92 -16.70 -5.97
CA ASP A 182 -16.90 -15.80 -6.60
C ASP A 182 -16.30 -14.95 -7.75
N PRO A 183 -15.94 -15.58 -8.89
CA PRO A 183 -15.37 -14.85 -10.03
C PRO A 183 -16.29 -13.74 -10.57
N MET A 184 -17.60 -13.92 -10.45
CA MET A 184 -18.60 -12.97 -10.96
C MET A 184 -18.71 -11.71 -10.11
N GLY A 185 -18.74 -11.86 -8.78
CA GLY A 185 -18.72 -10.72 -7.86
C GLY A 185 -17.46 -9.88 -8.03
N TRP A 186 -16.31 -10.53 -8.20
CA TRP A 186 -15.04 -9.85 -8.46
C TRP A 186 -14.98 -9.17 -9.84
N LYS A 187 -15.55 -9.79 -10.87
CA LYS A 187 -15.70 -9.16 -12.19
C LYS A 187 -16.52 -7.87 -12.13
N GLN A 188 -17.67 -7.91 -11.45
CA GLN A 188 -18.52 -6.73 -11.28
C GLN A 188 -17.83 -5.65 -10.45
N PHE A 189 -17.19 -6.02 -9.34
CA PHE A 189 -16.48 -5.08 -8.48
C PHE A 189 -15.34 -4.37 -9.22
N LEU A 190 -14.47 -5.12 -9.91
CA LEU A 190 -13.30 -4.55 -10.61
C LEU A 190 -13.65 -3.75 -11.87
N SER A 191 -14.88 -3.82 -12.36
CA SER A 191 -15.36 -3.01 -13.51
C SER A 191 -15.28 -1.50 -13.27
N GLY A 192 -15.16 -1.05 -12.01
CA GLY A 192 -14.94 0.35 -11.66
C GLY A 192 -13.56 0.91 -12.04
N TRP A 193 -12.61 0.04 -12.41
CA TRP A 193 -11.24 0.42 -12.80
C TRP A 193 -10.80 -0.23 -14.12
N PHE A 194 -11.27 -1.43 -14.42
CA PHE A 194 -10.85 -2.21 -15.58
C PHE A 194 -12.02 -2.55 -16.49
N THR A 195 -11.73 -2.92 -17.74
CA THR A 195 -12.79 -3.46 -18.61
C THR A 195 -13.18 -4.85 -18.14
N GLU A 196 -14.47 -5.20 -18.26
CA GLU A 196 -14.96 -6.53 -17.92
C GLU A 196 -14.23 -7.66 -18.66
N ALA A 197 -13.80 -7.41 -19.90
CA ALA A 197 -13.06 -8.36 -20.72
C ALA A 197 -11.66 -8.63 -20.15
N ASP A 198 -10.98 -7.59 -19.67
CA ASP A 198 -9.64 -7.73 -19.07
C ASP A 198 -9.71 -8.49 -17.74
N VAL A 199 -10.72 -8.20 -16.92
CA VAL A 199 -10.92 -8.92 -15.65
C VAL A 199 -11.26 -10.38 -15.90
N GLN A 200 -12.16 -10.66 -16.85
CA GLN A 200 -12.52 -12.03 -17.20
C GLN A 200 -11.31 -12.81 -17.74
N LYS A 201 -10.54 -12.21 -18.63
CA LYS A 201 -9.32 -12.82 -19.16
C LYS A 201 -8.30 -13.12 -18.05
N ALA A 202 -8.12 -12.20 -17.10
CA ALA A 202 -7.23 -12.42 -15.96
C ALA A 202 -7.71 -13.58 -15.08
N LEU A 203 -9.01 -13.65 -14.77
CA LEU A 203 -9.61 -14.77 -14.03
C LEU A 203 -9.41 -16.11 -14.75
N GLU A 204 -9.60 -16.16 -16.07
CA GLU A 204 -9.39 -17.37 -16.88
C GLU A 204 -7.92 -17.79 -16.89
N GLN A 205 -6.98 -16.85 -17.02
CA GLN A 205 -5.54 -17.14 -17.00
C GLN A 205 -5.05 -17.62 -15.63
N LEU A 206 -5.64 -17.13 -14.54
CA LEU A 206 -5.38 -17.57 -13.17
C LEU A 206 -6.02 -18.94 -12.86
N GLY A 207 -6.85 -19.49 -13.74
CA GLY A 207 -7.62 -20.73 -13.50
C GLY A 207 -8.76 -20.53 -12.50
N TRP A 208 -9.26 -19.30 -12.36
CA TRP A 208 -10.32 -18.89 -11.42
C TRP A 208 -11.60 -18.55 -12.20
N SER A 209 -11.87 -19.27 -13.29
CA SER A 209 -13.06 -19.01 -14.09
C SER A 209 -14.33 -19.49 -13.36
N LEU A 210 -15.49 -19.01 -13.78
CA LEU A 210 -16.79 -19.51 -13.29
C LEU A 210 -16.91 -21.02 -13.47
N ARG A 211 -16.36 -21.56 -14.57
CA ARG A 211 -16.33 -23.01 -14.82
C ARG A 211 -15.53 -23.74 -13.76
N ASP A 212 -14.38 -23.20 -13.36
CA ASP A 212 -13.52 -23.80 -12.35
C ASP A 212 -14.19 -23.73 -10.97
N ALA A 213 -14.80 -22.59 -10.64
CA ALA A 213 -15.57 -22.42 -9.39
C ALA A 213 -16.75 -23.41 -9.28
N LEU A 214 -17.45 -23.68 -10.38
CA LEU A 214 -18.56 -24.65 -10.41
C LEU A 214 -18.10 -26.11 -10.32
N LEU A 215 -16.86 -26.41 -10.70
CA LEU A 215 -16.26 -27.75 -10.64
C LEU A 215 -15.52 -28.01 -9.33
N GLN A 216 -15.34 -27.00 -8.48
CA GLN A 216 -14.73 -27.19 -7.16
C GLN A 216 -15.65 -28.04 -6.28
N PRO A 217 -15.13 -29.07 -5.60
CA PRO A 217 -15.90 -29.77 -4.58
C PRO A 217 -16.33 -28.75 -3.52
N ALA A 218 -17.62 -28.77 -3.15
CA ALA A 218 -18.14 -27.92 -2.08
C ALA A 218 -17.24 -28.10 -0.85
N ALA A 219 -16.50 -27.04 -0.50
CA ALA A 219 -15.70 -27.05 0.71
C ALA A 219 -16.65 -27.37 1.87
N THR A 220 -16.31 -28.37 2.66
CA THR A 220 -17.00 -28.66 3.91
C THR A 220 -16.93 -27.41 4.77
N ASP A 221 -18.01 -26.64 4.79
CA ASP A 221 -18.18 -25.53 5.73
C ASP A 221 -18.10 -26.14 7.13
N ASN A 222 -16.99 -25.92 7.83
CA ASN A 222 -16.94 -26.05 9.27
C ASN A 222 -17.83 -24.93 9.84
N ASN A 223 -19.13 -25.21 9.87
CA ASN A 223 -20.18 -24.41 10.46
C ASN A 223 -20.04 -24.38 11.99
N ASN A 224 -19.02 -23.68 12.48
CA ASN A 224 -18.96 -23.16 13.86
C ASN A 224 -18.89 -21.61 13.85
N LEU A 225 -19.46 -20.97 12.82
CA LEU A 225 -19.40 -19.52 12.61
C LEU A 225 -20.53 -18.72 13.30
N ALA A 226 -21.38 -19.36 14.09
CA ALA A 226 -22.50 -18.66 14.75
C ALA A 226 -22.17 -18.10 16.15
N ASP A 227 -21.15 -18.61 16.86
CA ASP A 227 -20.91 -18.23 18.27
C ASP A 227 -19.68 -17.30 18.49
N GLU A 228 -18.76 -17.18 17.53
CA GLU A 228 -17.54 -16.35 17.72
C GLU A 228 -17.60 -14.97 17.03
N ALA A 229 -18.47 -14.79 16.04
CA ALA A 229 -18.55 -13.56 15.24
C ALA A 229 -18.99 -12.32 16.06
N ASP A 230 -19.76 -12.52 17.12
CA ASP A 230 -20.20 -11.45 18.01
C ASP A 230 -19.16 -11.09 19.09
N SER A 231 -18.20 -11.98 19.38
CA SER A 231 -17.21 -11.77 20.44
C SER A 231 -16.09 -10.81 20.03
N TRP A 232 -15.58 -10.92 18.79
CA TRP A 232 -14.44 -10.09 18.35
C TRP A 232 -14.85 -8.65 18.01
N ILE A 233 -16.07 -8.42 17.54
CA ILE A 233 -16.60 -7.06 17.29
C ILE A 233 -16.82 -6.34 18.62
N ALA A 234 -17.26 -7.05 19.67
CA ALA A 234 -17.40 -6.52 21.02
C ALA A 234 -16.04 -6.18 21.67
N GLU A 235 -15.01 -7.01 21.46
CA GLU A 235 -13.65 -6.75 21.95
C GLU A 235 -12.95 -5.61 21.20
N ALA A 236 -13.16 -5.49 19.89
CA ALA A 236 -12.63 -4.37 19.09
C ALA A 236 -13.25 -3.03 19.49
N GLY A 237 -14.51 -3.02 19.95
CA GLY A 237 -15.17 -1.83 20.50
C GLY A 237 -14.64 -1.40 21.87
N GLN A 238 -14.12 -2.32 22.69
CA GLN A 238 -13.52 -2.01 23.99
C GLN A 238 -12.05 -1.56 23.89
N ALA A 239 -11.34 -1.92 22.82
CA ALA A 239 -9.95 -1.50 22.60
C ALA A 239 -9.82 -0.09 21.96
N ALA A 240 -10.94 0.52 21.57
CA ALA A 240 -10.98 1.80 20.84
C ALA A 240 -11.45 3.00 21.67
N PHE A 241 -11.48 2.89 23.01
CA PHE A 241 -11.66 4.02 23.94
C PHE A 241 -10.69 3.97 25.11
#